data_AF-A0A7J7QGF0-F1
#
_entry.id   AF-A0A7J7QGF0-F1
#
_cell.length_a   1.000
_cell.length_b   1.000
_cell.length_c   1.000
_cell.angle_alpha   90.00
_cell.angle_beta   90.00
_cell.angle_gamma   90.00
#
_symmetry.space_group_name_H-M   'P 1'
#
loop_
_entity.id
_entity.type
_entity.pdbx_description
1 polymer ?
#
loop_
_entity_poly.entity_id
_entity_poly.type
_entity_poly.pdbx_seq_one_letter_code
_entity_poly.pdbx_strand_id
1 'polypeptide(L)'
;MDTQKETYRKYLESAGVIDALTKVLVSLYEEPDKPKSAIDYVKACLGGPTPADYDALIAERESLKKELEDARQQIAELQAKVQT
;
A
#
# COMPACT_ATOMS: atom_id res chain seq x y z
N MET A 1 -18.27 -18.13 -21.41
CA MET A 1 -17.95 -16.86 -20.71
C MET A 1 -18.59 -16.84 -19.33
N ASP A 2 -19.86 -17.22 -19.23
CA ASP A 2 -20.63 -17.24 -17.98
C ASP A 2 -20.11 -18.26 -16.96
N THR A 3 -19.67 -19.43 -17.42
CA THR A 3 -19.04 -20.45 -16.56
C THR A 3 -17.75 -19.97 -15.90
N GLN A 4 -16.90 -19.22 -16.63
CA GLN A 4 -15.66 -18.68 -16.04
C GLN A 4 -15.95 -17.60 -14.98
N LYS A 5 -16.93 -16.73 -15.25
CA LYS A 5 -17.39 -15.72 -14.27
C LYS A 5 -17.97 -16.37 -13.02
N GLU A 6 -18.73 -17.45 -13.17
CA GLU A 6 -19.28 -18.18 -12.03
C GLU A 6 -18.20 -18.88 -11.19
N THR A 7 -17.25 -19.55 -11.84
CA THR A 7 -16.10 -20.16 -11.15
C THR A 7 -15.29 -19.12 -10.39
N TYR A 8 -15.07 -17.95 -10.99
CA TYR A 8 -14.36 -16.86 -10.33
C TYR A 8 -15.12 -16.29 -9.13
N ARG A 9 -16.45 -16.13 -9.23
CA ARG A 9 -17.28 -15.75 -8.07
C ARG A 9 -17.21 -16.77 -6.94
N LYS A 10 -17.35 -18.06 -7.26
CA LYS A 10 -17.24 -19.14 -6.26
C LYS A 10 -15.87 -19.15 -5.59
N TYR A 11 -14.81 -18.89 -6.35
CA TYR A 11 -13.47 -18.74 -5.79
C TYR A 11 -13.39 -17.57 -4.81
N LEU A 12 -13.87 -16.39 -5.17
CA LEU A 12 -13.87 -15.22 -4.29
C LEU A 12 -14.71 -15.42 -3.03
N GLU A 13 -15.84 -16.11 -3.16
CA GLU A 13 -16.71 -16.48 -2.04
C GLU A 13 -16.00 -17.48 -1.11
N SER A 14 -15.45 -18.56 -1.68
CA SER A 14 -14.71 -19.58 -0.92
C SER A 14 -13.43 -19.05 -0.27
N ALA A 15 -12.79 -18.04 -0.87
CA ALA A 15 -11.61 -17.38 -0.33
C ALA A 15 -11.95 -16.29 0.72
N GLY A 16 -13.24 -16.06 1.01
CA GLY A 16 -13.68 -15.09 2.00
C GLY A 16 -13.59 -13.62 1.56
N VAL A 17 -13.29 -13.34 0.30
CA VAL A 17 -13.16 -11.96 -0.22
C VAL A 17 -14.51 -11.24 -0.18
N ILE A 18 -15.58 -11.94 -0.55
CA ILE A 18 -16.94 -11.37 -0.56
C ILE A 18 -17.40 -11.04 0.87
N ASP A 19 -17.09 -11.92 1.84
CA ASP A 19 -17.41 -11.71 3.25
C ASP A 19 -16.65 -10.49 3.82
N ALA A 20 -15.34 -10.41 3.56
CA ALA A 20 -14.52 -9.28 3.99
C ALA A 20 -15.03 -7.94 3.42
N LEU A 21 -15.34 -7.89 2.12
CA LEU A 21 -15.91 -6.70 1.48
C LEU A 21 -17.27 -6.34 2.09
N THR A 22 -18.12 -7.32 2.35
CA THR A 22 -19.44 -7.10 2.98
C THR A 22 -19.28 -6.50 4.38
N LYS A 23 -18.36 -7.04 5.20
CA LYS A 23 -18.10 -6.54 6.55
C LYS A 23 -17.60 -5.10 6.57
N VAL A 24 -16.73 -4.72 5.63
CA VAL A 24 -16.24 -3.35 5.49
C VAL A 24 -17.37 -2.40 5.09
N LEU A 25 -18.24 -2.81 4.16
CA LEU A 25 -19.39 -1.99 3.74
C LEU A 25 -20.44 -1.85 4.85
N VAL A 26 -20.65 -2.89 5.66
CA VAL A 26 -21.52 -2.84 6.85
C VAL A 26 -20.93 -1.89 7.89
N SER A 27 -19.62 -1.98 8.16
CA SER A 27 -18.94 -1.08 9.09
C SER A 27 -19.07 0.39 8.65
N LEU A 28 -18.90 0.67 7.36
CA LEU A 28 -19.09 2.00 6.78
C LEU A 28 -20.55 2.48 6.87
N TYR A 29 -21.53 1.57 6.79
CA TYR A 29 -22.95 1.91 6.93
C TYR A 29 -23.31 2.24 8.38
N GLU A 30 -22.76 1.50 9.33
CA GLU A 30 -22.98 1.68 10.77
C GLU A 30 -22.21 2.88 11.34
N GLU A 31 -21.24 3.42 10.62
CA GLU A 31 -20.40 4.51 11.11
C GLU A 31 -21.21 5.80 11.31
N PRO A 32 -21.28 6.34 12.55
CA PRO A 32 -22.12 7.47 12.88
C PRO A 32 -21.62 8.78 12.25
N ASP A 33 -20.30 8.93 12.08
CA ASP A 33 -19.66 10.04 11.38
C ASP A 33 -19.14 9.55 10.03
N LYS A 34 -20.02 9.57 9.01
CA LYS A 34 -19.66 9.03 7.70
C LYS A 34 -18.45 9.78 7.14
N PRO A 35 -17.38 9.06 6.74
CA PRO A 35 -16.19 9.69 6.21
C PRO A 35 -16.53 10.45 4.93
N LYS A 36 -15.91 11.63 4.73
CA LYS A 36 -16.09 12.44 3.51
C LYS A 36 -15.75 11.68 2.23
N SER A 37 -14.87 10.68 2.33
CA SER A 37 -14.54 9.76 1.25
C SER A 37 -14.75 8.32 1.70
N ALA A 38 -15.87 7.73 1.27
CA ALA A 38 -16.16 6.31 1.47
C ALA A 38 -15.06 5.40 0.89
N ILE A 39 -14.46 5.80 -0.23
CA ILE A 39 -13.41 5.04 -0.91
C ILE A 39 -12.15 4.94 -0.03
N ASP A 40 -11.76 6.02 0.64
CA ASP A 40 -10.57 6.00 1.51
C ASP A 40 -10.78 5.13 2.75
N TYR A 41 -11.99 5.13 3.31
CA TYR A 41 -12.35 4.23 4.41
C TYR A 41 -12.26 2.76 4.01
N VAL A 42 -12.83 2.40 2.86
CA VAL A 42 -12.77 1.01 2.36
C VAL A 42 -11.32 0.59 2.12
N LYS A 43 -10.48 1.47 1.56
CA LYS A 43 -9.04 1.20 1.37
C LYS A 43 -8.34 0.96 2.71
N ALA A 44 -8.58 1.81 3.70
CA ALA A 44 -7.99 1.68 5.02
C ALA A 44 -8.40 0.37 5.71
N CYS A 45 -9.68 0.02 5.70
CA CYS A 45 -10.19 -1.22 6.31
C CYS A 45 -9.70 -2.51 5.63
N LEU A 46 -9.44 -2.46 4.32
CA LEU A 46 -8.90 -3.61 3.57
C LEU A 46 -7.36 -3.71 3.61
N GLY A 47 -6.70 -2.81 4.36
CA GLY A 47 -5.24 -2.79 4.46
C GLY A 47 -4.54 -2.29 3.18
N GLY A 48 -5.26 -1.56 2.32
CA GLY A 48 -4.66 -0.89 1.17
C GLY A 48 -3.82 0.31 1.63
N PRO A 49 -2.68 0.60 0.98
CA PRO A 49 -1.89 1.79 1.28
C PRO A 49 -2.76 3.03 1.11
N THR A 50 -2.90 3.82 2.17
CA THR A 50 -3.58 5.10 2.08
C THR A 50 -2.75 6.07 1.24
N PRO A 51 -3.35 7.14 0.70
CA PRO A 51 -2.57 8.19 0.04
C PRO A 51 -1.45 8.74 0.94
N ALA A 52 -1.68 8.83 2.27
CA ALA A 52 -0.66 9.24 3.23
C ALA A 52 0.48 8.22 3.37
N ASP A 53 0.19 6.91 3.34
CA ASP A 53 1.23 5.87 3.32
C ASP A 53 2.05 5.93 2.03
N TYR A 54 1.43 6.26 0.90
CA TYR A 54 2.11 6.41 -0.37
C TYR A 54 3.04 7.62 -0.38
N ASP A 55 2.58 8.77 0.13
CA ASP A 55 3.41 9.97 0.32
C ASP A 55 4.58 9.71 1.29
N ALA A 56 4.33 9.02 2.41
CA ALA A 56 5.36 8.63 3.36
C ALA A 56 6.40 7.71 2.72
N LEU A 57 5.97 6.73 1.92
CA LEU A 57 6.85 5.82 1.21
C LEU A 57 7.70 6.55 0.15
N ILE A 58 7.15 7.54 -0.53
CA ILE A 58 7.91 8.38 -1.47
C ILE A 58 8.98 9.18 -0.73
N ALA A 59 8.63 9.81 0.39
CA ALA A 59 9.56 10.59 1.20
C ALA A 59 10.71 9.72 1.73
N GLU A 60 10.41 8.52 2.25
CA GLU A 60 11.41 7.57 2.71
C GLU A 60 12.34 7.14 1.56
N ARG A 61 11.77 6.86 0.38
CA ARG A 61 12.52 6.49 -0.81
C ARG A 61 13.46 7.60 -1.27
N GLU A 62 13.07 8.87 -1.17
CA GLU A 62 13.93 10.02 -1.48
C GLU A 62 15.07 10.16 -0.45
N SER A 63 14.78 10.02 0.85
CA SER A 63 15.79 10.06 1.91
C SER A 63 16.84 8.97 1.70
N LEU A 64 16.41 7.72 1.55
CA LEU A 64 17.29 6.58 1.34
C LEU A 64 18.16 6.75 0.08
N LYS A 65 17.59 7.30 -1.00
CA LYS A 65 18.34 7.56 -2.22
C LYS A 65 19.44 8.59 -2.00
N LYS A 66 19.17 9.64 -1.22
CA LYS A 66 20.16 10.67 -0.86
C LYS A 66 21.27 10.10 0.02
N GLU A 67 20.93 9.31 1.04
CA GLU A 67 21.92 8.64 1.91
C GLU A 67 22.82 7.68 1.12
N LEU A 68 22.23 6.95 0.16
CA LEU A 68 22.98 6.03 -0.70
C LEU A 68 23.96 6.79 -1.61
N GLU A 69 23.56 7.94 -2.14
CA GLU A 69 24.42 8.80 -2.95
C GLU A 69 25.59 9.36 -2.13
N ASP A 70 25.30 9.87 -0.93
CA ASP A 70 26.31 10.40 0.00
C ASP A 70 27.32 9.32 0.44
N ALA A 71 26.81 8.15 0.84
CA ALA A 71 27.64 7.01 1.19
C ALA A 71 28.53 6.54 0.03
N ARG A 72 28.00 6.52 -1.20
CA ARG A 72 28.80 6.20 -2.40
C ARG A 72 29.90 7.21 -2.65
N GLN A 73 29.62 8.50 -2.44
CA GLN A 73 30.61 9.56 -2.62
C GLN A 73 31.72 9.45 -1.56
N GLN A 74 31.38 9.20 -0.30
CA GLN A 74 32.35 8.96 0.76
C GLN A 74 33.22 7.73 0.49
N ILE A 75 32.63 6.63 0.01
CA ILE A 75 33.39 5.43 -0.38
C ILE A 75 34.38 5.76 -1.50
N ALA A 76 33.96 6.51 -2.52
CA ALA A 76 34.83 6.90 -3.62
C ALA A 76 36.01 7.77 -3.16
N GLU A 77 35.77 8.75 -2.28
CA GLU A 77 36.83 9.58 -1.71
C GLU A 77 37.82 8.79 -0.85
N LEU A 78 37.32 7.89 -0.01
CA LEU A 78 38.17 7.04 0.82
C LEU A 78 38.99 6.08 -0.01
N GLN A 79 38.41 5.47 -1.05
CA GLN A 79 39.14 4.60 -1.98
C GLN A 79 40.25 5.36 -2.72
N ALA A 80 40.00 6.61 -3.13
CA ALA A 80 41.02 7.45 -3.75
C ALA A 80 42.19 7.74 -2.80
N LYS A 81 41.90 8.02 -1.52
CA LYS A 81 42.92 8.28 -0.49
C LYS A 81 43.72 7.06 -0.08
N VAL A 82 43.16 5.85 -0.19
CA VAL A 82 43.86 4.60 0.16
C VAL A 82 44.75 4.10 -0.99
N GLN A 83 44.51 4.57 -2.22
CA GLN A 83 45.35 4.26 -3.38
C GLN A 83 46.50 5.27 -3.61
N THR A 84 46.64 6.29 -2.76
CA THR A 84 47.76 7.25 -2.77
C THR A 84 48.74 6.94 -1.64
#